data_AF-A0A950W8T9-F1
#
_entry.id   AF-A0A950W8T9-F1
#
_cell.length_a   1.000
_cell.length_b   1.000
_cell.length_c   1.000
_cell.angle_alpha   90.00
_cell.angle_beta   90.00
_cell.angle_gamma   90.00
#
_symmetry.space_group_name_H-M   'P 1'
#
loop_
_entity.id
_entity.type
_entity.pdbx_description
1 polymer ?
#
loop_
_entity_poly.entity_id
_entity_poly.type
_entity_poly.pdbx_seq_one_letter_code
_entity_poly.pdbx_strand_id
1 'polypeptide(L)'
;MAKLGAVERMLATEQQWCKGRLRDAHGRHCLVGAIEAVGGRQLLQKPILQAAREVSGKRYWRIEFFNDDPRTTHADVLLVLRRTRENMIAGMISSYDRQPRHQRWIRAFRGLCSQRGG
;
A
#
# COMPACT_ATOMS: atom_id res chain seq x y z
N MET A 1 -6.12 3.96 -4.25
CA MET A 1 -6.24 2.62 -4.86
C MET A 1 -5.93 2.57 -6.35
N ALA A 2 -6.35 3.56 -7.15
CA ALA A 2 -6.14 3.55 -8.60
C ALA A 2 -4.70 3.26 -9.05
N LYS A 3 -3.69 3.83 -8.37
CA LYS A 3 -2.27 3.59 -8.70
C LYS A 3 -1.85 2.12 -8.53
N LEU A 4 -2.25 1.45 -7.44
CA LEU A 4 -1.96 0.03 -7.24
C LEU A 4 -2.61 -0.84 -8.33
N GLY A 5 -3.87 -0.56 -8.68
CA GLY A 5 -4.55 -1.26 -9.77
C GLY A 5 -3.90 -1.02 -11.15
N ALA A 6 -3.29 0.15 -11.37
CA ALA A 6 -2.52 0.40 -12.58
C ALA A 6 -1.22 -0.43 -12.61
N VAL A 7 -0.50 -0.54 -11.48
CA VAL A 7 0.68 -1.42 -11.35
C VAL A 7 0.30 -2.88 -11.62
N GLU A 8 -0.80 -3.37 -11.04
CA GLU A 8 -1.29 -4.73 -11.29
C GLU A 8 -1.53 -5.01 -12.78
N ARG A 9 -2.13 -4.07 -13.52
CA ARG A 9 -2.34 -4.22 -14.97
C ARG A 9 -1.04 -4.19 -15.77
N MET A 10 -0.07 -3.38 -15.34
CA MET A 10 1.25 -3.32 -16.00
C MET A 10 2.06 -4.59 -15.80
N LEU A 11 1.75 -5.38 -14.76
CA LEU A 11 2.48 -6.60 -14.41
C LEU A 11 1.57 -7.83 -14.43
N ALA A 12 0.46 -7.79 -15.17
CA ALA A 12 -0.58 -8.82 -15.11
C ALA A 12 -0.08 -10.18 -15.61
N THR A 13 0.84 -10.19 -16.58
CA THR A 13 1.45 -11.41 -17.12
C THR A 13 2.96 -11.43 -16.94
N GLU A 14 3.54 -12.63 -16.96
CA GLU A 14 4.97 -12.82 -16.82
C GLU A 14 5.77 -12.12 -17.94
N GLN A 15 5.21 -12.03 -19.14
CA GLN A 15 5.82 -11.35 -20.28
C GLN A 15 5.81 -9.82 -20.13
N GLN A 16 5.15 -9.25 -19.12
CA GLN A 16 5.19 -7.82 -18.82
C GLN A 16 6.16 -7.47 -17.69
N TRP A 17 6.67 -8.48 -16.98
CA TRP A 17 7.56 -8.30 -15.85
C TRP A 17 9.02 -8.61 -16.22
N CYS A 18 9.95 -7.89 -15.59
CA CYS A 18 11.38 -8.16 -15.72
C CYS A 18 12.16 -7.89 -14.43
N LYS A 19 13.40 -8.41 -14.39
CA LYS A 19 14.39 -8.16 -13.34
C LYS A 19 15.52 -7.26 -13.82
N GLY A 20 16.16 -6.57 -12.88
CA GLY A 20 17.42 -5.83 -13.05
C GLY A 20 17.33 -4.51 -13.82
N ARG A 21 16.16 -4.17 -14.38
CA ARG A 21 15.94 -2.93 -15.13
C ARG A 21 14.56 -2.37 -14.84
N LEU A 22 14.44 -1.04 -14.74
CA LEU A 22 13.15 -0.37 -14.55
C LEU A 22 12.18 -0.68 -15.70
N ARG A 23 12.69 -0.59 -16.93
CA ARG A 23 12.04 -1.02 -18.16
C ARG A 23 13.10 -1.62 -19.08
N ASP A 24 12.81 -2.74 -19.72
CA ASP A 24 13.73 -3.35 -20.69
C ASP A 24 13.40 -2.95 -22.15
N ALA A 25 14.22 -3.42 -23.10
CA ALA A 25 14.05 -3.10 -24.52
C ALA A 25 12.74 -3.65 -25.12
N HIS A 26 12.14 -4.66 -24.48
CA HIS A 26 10.85 -5.23 -24.88
C HIS A 26 9.67 -4.50 -24.21
N GLY A 27 9.94 -3.46 -23.42
CA GLY A 27 8.91 -2.69 -22.73
C GLY A 27 8.36 -3.36 -21.46
N ARG A 28 8.98 -4.44 -20.99
CA ARG A 28 8.64 -5.05 -19.71
C ARG A 28 9.13 -4.18 -18.56
N HIS A 29 8.41 -4.19 -17.45
CA HIS A 29 8.73 -3.38 -16.28
C HIS A 29 9.11 -4.26 -15.09
N CYS A 30 10.09 -3.84 -14.30
CA CYS A 30 10.22 -4.37 -12.94
C CYS A 30 9.15 -3.75 -12.04
N LEU A 31 8.99 -4.28 -10.82
CA LEU A 31 8.01 -3.76 -9.87
C LEU A 31 8.21 -2.27 -9.56
N VAL A 32 9.46 -1.83 -9.38
CA VAL A 32 9.76 -0.40 -9.16
C VAL A 32 9.45 0.43 -10.39
N GLY A 33 9.84 -0.03 -11.58
CA GLY A 33 9.57 0.68 -12.83
C GLY A 33 8.08 0.85 -13.09
N ALA A 34 7.26 -0.18 -12.81
CA ALA A 34 5.81 -0.08 -12.92
C ALA A 34 5.23 0.92 -11.90
N ILE A 35 5.73 0.92 -10.66
CA ILE A 35 5.34 1.89 -9.63
C ILE A 35 5.69 3.33 -10.05
N GLU A 36 6.87 3.54 -10.61
CA GLU A 36 7.31 4.86 -11.08
C GLU A 36 6.51 5.36 -12.28
N ALA A 37 6.23 4.48 -13.25
CA ALA A 37 5.44 4.80 -14.43
C ALA A 37 4.03 5.34 -14.08
N VAL A 38 3.46 4.94 -12.94
CA VAL A 38 2.16 5.43 -12.45
C VAL A 38 2.28 6.54 -11.40
N GLY A 39 3.49 7.08 -11.18
CA GLY A 39 3.77 8.09 -10.15
C GLY A 39 3.46 7.60 -8.73
N GLY A 40 3.61 6.30 -8.47
CA GLY A 40 3.18 5.62 -7.26
C GLY A 40 4.21 5.55 -6.13
N ARG A 41 5.47 5.96 -6.36
CA ARG A 41 6.59 5.67 -5.45
C ARG A 41 6.33 6.09 -4.01
N GLN A 42 5.92 7.34 -3.78
CA GLN A 42 5.63 7.85 -2.43
C GLN A 42 4.50 7.10 -1.72
N LEU A 43 3.50 6.64 -2.47
CA LEU A 43 2.31 5.99 -1.92
C LEU A 43 2.51 4.50 -1.67
N LEU A 44 3.15 3.81 -2.62
CA LEU A 44 3.19 2.34 -2.67
C LEU A 44 4.46 1.75 -2.05
N GLN A 45 5.51 2.55 -1.85
CA GLN A 45 6.80 2.00 -1.40
C GLN A 45 6.71 1.25 -0.07
N LYS A 46 6.18 1.89 0.97
CA LYS A 46 6.08 1.26 2.31
C LYS A 46 5.11 0.07 2.31
N PRO A 47 3.87 0.18 1.78
CA PRO A 47 2.96 -0.96 1.72
C PRO A 47 3.51 -2.17 0.97
N ILE A 48 4.20 -1.96 -0.17
CA ILE A 48 4.79 -3.05 -0.96
C ILE A 48 5.91 -3.75 -0.18
N LEU A 49 6.80 -2.99 0.48
CA LEU A 49 7.87 -3.58 1.29
C LEU A 49 7.33 -4.38 2.48
N GLN A 50 6.24 -3.91 3.10
CA GLN A 50 5.56 -4.66 4.14
C GLN A 50 4.98 -5.97 3.59
N ALA A 51 4.22 -5.92 2.49
CA ALA A 51 3.65 -7.10 1.87
C ALA A 51 4.72 -8.09 1.38
N ALA A 52 5.83 -7.60 0.83
CA ALA A 52 6.96 -8.45 0.43
C ALA A 52 7.55 -9.23 1.61
N ARG A 53 7.65 -8.60 2.80
CA ARG A 53 8.07 -9.28 4.02
C ARG A 53 7.06 -10.35 4.45
N GLU A 54 5.77 -10.04 4.40
CA GLU A 54 4.71 -10.98 4.78
C GLU A 54 4.65 -12.20 3.86
N VAL A 55 4.81 -12.00 2.55
CA VAL A 55 4.76 -13.07 1.55
C VAL A 55 6.00 -13.95 1.57
N SER A 56 7.19 -13.35 1.63
CA SER A 56 8.44 -14.09 1.51
C SER A 56 9.06 -14.52 2.84
N GLY A 57 8.58 -14.00 3.97
CA GLY A 57 9.22 -14.13 5.29
C GLY A 57 10.55 -13.35 5.42
N LYS A 58 11.06 -12.74 4.34
CA LYS A 58 12.34 -12.01 4.32
C LYS A 58 12.12 -10.51 4.36
N ARG A 59 12.94 -9.80 5.14
CA ARG A 59 12.93 -8.33 5.18
C ARG A 59 13.72 -7.77 4.00
N TYR A 60 13.09 -6.91 3.20
CA TYR A 60 13.73 -6.14 2.16
C TYR A 60 13.73 -4.65 2.52
N TRP A 61 14.84 -3.96 2.27
CA TRP A 61 14.97 -2.51 2.48
C TRP A 61 14.57 -1.68 1.26
N ARG A 62 14.60 -2.32 0.08
CA ARG A 62 14.34 -1.72 -1.22
C ARG A 62 13.49 -2.70 -2.04
N ILE A 63 12.57 -2.17 -2.83
CA ILE A 63 11.69 -3.00 -3.66
C ILE A 63 12.52 -3.67 -4.76
N GLU A 64 13.58 -3.01 -5.22
CA GLU A 64 14.56 -3.54 -6.15
C GLU A 64 15.18 -4.85 -5.62
N PHE A 65 15.53 -4.91 -4.33
CA PHE A 65 16.11 -6.12 -3.73
C PHE A 65 15.12 -7.29 -3.64
N PHE A 66 13.81 -7.01 -3.51
CA PHE A 66 12.79 -8.05 -3.62
C PHE A 66 12.62 -8.46 -5.08
N ASN A 67 12.43 -7.50 -5.99
CA ASN A 67 12.18 -7.78 -7.41
C ASN A 67 13.31 -8.61 -8.03
N ASP A 68 14.56 -8.27 -7.71
CA ASP A 68 15.76 -8.84 -8.34
C ASP A 68 16.33 -10.03 -7.56
N ASP A 69 15.71 -10.43 -6.44
CA ASP A 69 16.09 -11.66 -5.75
C ASP A 69 15.95 -12.86 -6.72
N PRO A 70 16.97 -13.71 -6.89
CA PRO A 70 16.90 -14.86 -7.79
C PRO A 70 15.73 -15.81 -7.51
N ARG A 71 15.21 -15.83 -6.27
CA ARG A 71 14.09 -16.67 -5.86
C ARG A 71 12.74 -16.03 -6.07
N THR A 72 12.67 -14.72 -6.27
CA THR A 72 11.40 -14.04 -6.52
C THR A 72 10.91 -14.36 -7.92
N THR A 73 9.70 -14.88 -8.02
CA THR A 73 9.00 -15.18 -9.28
C THR A 73 7.96 -14.10 -9.61
N HIS A 74 7.41 -14.15 -10.82
CA HIS A 74 6.28 -13.29 -11.20
C HIS A 74 5.07 -13.50 -10.28
N ALA A 75 4.80 -14.75 -9.90
CA ALA A 75 3.72 -15.10 -8.99
C ALA A 75 3.88 -14.44 -7.61
N ASP A 76 5.11 -14.37 -7.08
CA ASP A 76 5.39 -13.67 -5.82
C ASP A 76 5.10 -12.17 -5.94
N VAL A 77 5.42 -11.56 -7.08
CA VAL A 77 5.11 -10.14 -7.34
C VAL A 77 3.60 -9.90 -7.34
N LEU A 78 2.82 -10.76 -8.00
CA LEU A 78 1.36 -10.67 -7.99
C LEU A 78 0.79 -10.88 -6.58
N LEU A 79 1.33 -11.85 -5.83
CA LEU A 79 0.91 -12.10 -4.45
C LEU A 79 1.20 -10.91 -3.54
N VAL A 80 2.36 -10.25 -3.71
CA VAL A 80 2.70 -9.02 -2.99
C VAL A 80 1.75 -7.87 -3.36
N LEU A 81 1.40 -7.69 -4.64
CA LEU A 81 0.44 -6.66 -5.05
C LEU A 81 -0.95 -6.91 -4.43
N ARG A 82 -1.42 -8.16 -4.46
CA ARG A 82 -2.67 -8.56 -3.81
C ARG A 82 -2.62 -8.31 -2.29
N ARG A 83 -1.56 -8.76 -1.62
CA ARG A 83 -1.41 -8.54 -0.17
C ARG A 83 -1.30 -7.06 0.19
N THR A 84 -0.66 -6.26 -0.67
CA THR A 84 -0.62 -4.80 -0.51
C THR A 84 -2.02 -4.20 -0.53
N ARG A 85 -2.87 -4.64 -1.47
CA ARG A 85 -4.27 -4.21 -1.54
C ARG A 85 -5.04 -4.58 -0.28
N GLU A 86 -4.93 -5.84 0.16
CA GLU A 86 -5.59 -6.35 1.37
C GLU A 86 -5.20 -5.52 2.60
N ASN A 87 -3.91 -5.27 2.80
CA ASN A 87 -3.39 -4.50 3.94
C ASN A 87 -3.87 -3.05 3.94
N MET A 88 -3.90 -2.41 2.77
CA MET A 88 -4.37 -1.04 2.67
C MET A 88 -5.90 -0.93 2.91
N ILE A 89 -6.70 -1.90 2.46
CA ILE A 89 -8.14 -1.96 2.75
C ILE A 89 -8.37 -2.17 4.25
N ALA A 90 -7.67 -3.11 4.86
CA ALA A 90 -7.76 -3.35 6.30
C ALA A 90 -7.38 -2.09 7.11
N GLY A 91 -6.33 -1.38 6.71
CA GLY A 91 -5.92 -0.12 7.32
C GLY A 91 -6.97 0.98 7.20
N MET A 92 -7.67 1.07 6.07
CA MET A 92 -8.79 2.00 5.90
C MET A 92 -9.93 1.66 6.86
N ILE A 93 -10.38 0.40 6.90
CA ILE A 93 -11.48 -0.04 7.79
C ILE A 93 -11.14 0.27 9.25
N SER A 94 -9.93 -0.09 9.70
CA SER A 94 -9.50 0.21 11.08
C SER A 94 -9.47 1.70 11.39
N SER A 95 -9.14 2.56 10.41
CA SER A 95 -9.16 4.01 10.59
C SER A 95 -10.58 4.60 10.67
N TYR A 96 -11.57 4.01 9.99
CA TYR A 96 -12.98 4.40 10.12
C TYR A 96 -13.52 4.05 11.51
N ASP A 97 -13.19 2.87 12.03
CA ASP A 97 -13.62 2.45 13.37
C ASP A 97 -12.99 3.28 14.50
N ARG A 98 -11.86 3.94 14.23
CA ARG A 98 -11.13 4.79 15.19
C ARG A 98 -11.57 6.25 15.23
N GLN A 99 -12.71 6.61 14.64
CA GLN A 99 -13.26 7.97 14.79
C GLN A 99 -13.48 8.30 16.28
N PRO A 100 -12.93 9.42 16.80
CA PRO A 100 -12.85 9.64 18.22
C PRO A 100 -14.22 10.00 18.80
N ARG A 101 -14.63 9.28 19.86
CA ARG A 101 -15.73 9.63 20.79
C ARG A 101 -15.53 10.97 21.53
N HIS A 102 -14.58 11.81 21.11
CA HIS A 102 -14.18 13.07 21.77
C HIS A 102 -15.09 14.27 21.45
N GLN A 103 -16.12 14.12 20.60
CA GLN A 103 -17.13 15.17 20.40
C GLN A 103 -18.37 15.05 21.31
N ARG A 104 -18.44 14.06 22.21
CA ARG A 104 -19.60 13.88 23.08
C ARG A 104 -19.54 14.66 24.40
N TRP A 105 -18.38 15.21 24.78
CA TRP A 105 -18.20 15.95 26.04
C TRP A 105 -18.39 17.47 25.92
N ILE A 106 -18.27 18.06 24.72
CA ILE A 106 -18.42 19.51 24.52
C ILE A 106 -19.90 19.96 24.58
N ARG A 107 -20.87 19.04 24.42
CA ARG A 107 -22.30 19.35 24.61
C ARG A 107 -22.79 19.22 26.05
N ALA A 108 -22.04 18.58 26.96
CA ALA A 108 -22.44 18.41 28.35
C ALA A 108 -22.08 19.62 29.25
N PHE A 109 -21.09 20.44 28.85
CA PHE A 109 -20.65 21.59 29.66
C PHE A 109 -21.45 22.89 29.43
N ARG A 110 -22.31 22.97 28.40
CA ARG A 110 -23.19 24.15 28.18
C ARG A 110 -24.53 24.08 28.92
N GLY A 111 -24.83 22.96 29.61
CA GLY A 111 -26.10 22.77 30.33
C GLY A 111 -26.07 23.15 31.82
N LEU A 112 -24.92 23.51 32.39
CA LEU A 112 -24.75 23.71 33.84
C LEU A 112 -24.44 25.16 34.26
N CYS A 113 -24.47 26.11 33.32
CA CYS A 113 -24.32 27.54 33.61
C CYS A 113 -25.57 28.33 33.18
N SER A 114 -26.75 27.97 33.70
CA SER A 114 -27.94 28.82 33.54
C SER A 114 -28.98 28.67 34.66
N GLN A 115 -28.58 28.22 35.86
CA GLN A 115 -29.49 28.15 37.01
C GLN A 115 -28.82 28.67 38.29
N ARG A 116 -28.56 29.99 38.30
CA ARG A 116 -28.44 30.77 39.53
C ARG A 116 -28.62 32.25 39.19
N GLY A 117 -29.79 32.79 39.50
CA GLY A 117 -30.12 34.22 39.36
C GLY A 117 -31.61 34.42 39.12
N GLY A 118 -32.34 34.78 40.19
CA GLY A 118 -33.77 35.04 40.21
C GLY A 118 -34.35 34.70 41.56
#